data_AF-A0A774MJ11-F1
#
_entry.id   AF-A0A774MJ11-F1
#
_cell.length_a   1.000
_cell.length_b   1.000
_cell.length_c   1.000
_cell.angle_alpha   90.00
_cell.angle_beta   90.00
_cell.angle_gamma   90.00
#
_symmetry.space_group_name_H-M   'P 1'
#
loop_
_entity.id
_entity.type
_entity.pdbx_description
1 polymer ?
#
loop_
_entity_poly.entity_id
_entity_poly.type
_entity_poly.pdbx_seq_one_letter_code
_entity_poly.pdbx_strand_id
1 'polypeptide(L)'
;ERAAWRQRKAAVKPLKHWIDLTQRAVNDICRETELAEGLGCISCGTKTAFAWHAGHYRSTAAAGHLRFTRFNIHLQCDVCNVYKSGNIEAYRTALVERYG
;
A
#
# COMPACT_ATOMS: atom_id res chain seq x y z
N GLU A 1 33.29 7.35 -24.74
CA GLU A 1 33.07 7.15 -23.29
C GLU A 1 31.64 7.49 -22.79
N ARG A 2 31.15 8.73 -22.95
CA ARG A 2 29.78 9.12 -22.50
C ARG A 2 28.64 8.33 -23.14
N ALA A 3 28.77 7.92 -24.41
CA ALA A 3 27.77 7.10 -25.11
C ALA A 3 27.63 5.69 -24.48
N ALA A 4 28.76 5.04 -24.16
CA ALA A 4 28.78 3.73 -23.50
C ALA A 4 28.24 3.80 -22.06
N TRP A 5 28.46 4.91 -21.35
CA TRP A 5 27.84 5.14 -20.03
C TRP A 5 26.31 5.28 -20.14
N ARG A 6 25.79 6.01 -21.14
CA ARG A 6 24.34 6.13 -21.38
C ARG A 6 23.69 4.79 -21.73
N GLN A 7 24.34 3.98 -22.58
CA GLN A 7 23.86 2.62 -22.90
C GLN A 7 23.83 1.71 -21.67
N ARG A 8 24.90 1.69 -20.85
CA ARG A 8 24.92 0.91 -19.60
C ARG A 8 23.84 1.37 -18.61
N LYS A 9 23.64 2.68 -18.48
CA LYS A 9 22.60 3.25 -17.61
C LYS A 9 21.18 2.95 -18.11
N ALA A 10 20.97 2.84 -19.43
CA ALA A 10 19.69 2.46 -20.01
C ALA A 10 19.42 0.94 -19.90
N ALA A 11 20.48 0.12 -19.91
CA ALA A 11 20.40 -1.34 -19.78
C ALA A 11 20.10 -1.79 -18.34
N VAL A 12 20.45 -0.98 -17.33
CA VAL A 12 20.10 -1.27 -15.93
C VAL A 12 18.67 -0.85 -15.64
N LYS A 13 17.99 -1.67 -14.84
CA LYS A 13 16.65 -1.32 -14.37
C LYS A 13 16.75 -0.12 -13.41
N PRO A 14 15.96 0.95 -13.62
CA PRO A 14 16.01 2.14 -12.76
C PRO A 14 15.48 1.81 -11.36
N LEU A 15 15.85 2.60 -10.35
CA LEU A 15 15.38 2.43 -8.96
C LEU A 15 13.85 2.30 -8.88
N LYS A 16 13.11 3.09 -9.68
CA LYS A 16 11.64 3.01 -9.76
C LYS A 16 11.14 1.61 -10.10
N HIS A 17 11.81 0.88 -10.99
CA HIS A 17 11.43 -0.49 -11.33
C HIS A 17 11.40 -1.38 -10.09
N TRP A 18 12.45 -1.29 -9.27
CA TRP A 18 12.57 -2.08 -8.06
C TRP A 18 11.57 -1.62 -6.99
N ILE A 19 11.37 -0.31 -6.83
CA ILE A 19 10.35 0.23 -5.92
C ILE A 19 8.95 -0.29 -6.29
N ASP A 20 8.58 -0.24 -7.58
CA ASP A 20 7.26 -0.69 -8.03
C ASP A 20 7.08 -2.20 -7.83
N LEU A 21 8.13 -2.99 -8.07
CA LEU A 21 8.12 -4.44 -7.84
C LEU A 21 7.98 -4.76 -6.34
N THR A 22 8.77 -4.13 -5.50
CA THR A 22 8.71 -4.30 -4.04
C THR A 22 7.35 -3.87 -3.49
N GLN A 23 6.77 -2.77 -4.00
CA GLN A 23 5.46 -2.32 -3.53
C GLN A 23 4.36 -3.32 -3.85
N ARG A 24 4.38 -3.95 -5.03
CA ARG A 24 3.41 -5.03 -5.34
C ARG A 24 3.54 -6.17 -4.34
N ALA A 25 4.76 -6.67 -4.13
CA ALA A 25 5.00 -7.76 -3.19
C ALA A 25 4.58 -7.42 -1.74
N VAL A 26 4.92 -6.22 -1.24
CA VAL A 26 4.53 -5.78 0.11
C VAL A 26 3.02 -5.62 0.22
N ASN A 27 2.37 -5.03 -0.79
CA ASN A 27 0.92 -4.85 -0.82
C ASN A 27 0.21 -6.22 -0.81
N ASP A 28 0.66 -7.16 -1.62
CA ASP A 28 0.09 -8.50 -1.68
C ASP A 28 0.23 -9.19 -0.31
N ILE A 29 1.43 -9.21 0.29
CA ILE A 29 1.63 -9.83 1.61
C ILE A 29 0.72 -9.18 2.67
N CYS A 30 0.65 -7.85 2.76
CA CYS A 30 -0.20 -7.19 3.76
C CYS A 30 -1.69 -7.53 3.56
N ARG A 31 -2.17 -7.51 2.32
CA ARG A 31 -3.57 -7.83 1.98
C ARG A 31 -3.90 -9.28 2.31
N GLU A 32 -3.08 -10.22 1.81
CA GLU A 32 -3.34 -11.66 1.98
C GLU A 32 -3.21 -12.09 3.44
N THR A 33 -2.26 -11.52 4.20
CA THR A 33 -2.13 -11.80 5.63
C THR A 33 -3.38 -11.37 6.40
N GLU A 34 -3.86 -10.14 6.20
CA GLU A 34 -5.05 -9.67 6.94
C GLU A 34 -6.34 -10.39 6.53
N LEU A 35 -6.46 -10.77 5.25
CA LEU A 35 -7.56 -11.64 4.79
C LEU A 35 -7.51 -13.02 5.46
N ALA A 36 -6.32 -13.64 5.55
CA ALA A 36 -6.13 -14.93 6.21
C ALA A 36 -6.40 -14.88 7.72
N GLU A 37 -6.13 -13.74 8.36
CA GLU A 37 -6.47 -13.46 9.76
C GLU A 37 -7.98 -13.19 9.97
N GLY A 38 -8.77 -13.13 8.90
CA GLY A 38 -10.21 -12.88 8.97
C GLY A 38 -10.57 -11.44 9.31
N LEU A 39 -9.65 -10.51 9.07
CA LEU A 39 -9.85 -9.08 9.28
C LEU A 39 -10.76 -8.49 8.19
N GLY A 40 -11.41 -7.38 8.52
CA GLY A 40 -12.21 -6.60 7.56
C GLY A 40 -11.46 -5.37 7.06
N CYS A 41 -12.13 -4.58 6.23
CA CYS A 41 -11.65 -3.27 5.81
C CYS A 41 -11.30 -2.42 7.03
N ILE A 42 -10.06 -1.93 7.12
CA ILE A 42 -9.59 -1.09 8.22
C ILE A 42 -10.45 0.16 8.42
N SER A 43 -11.07 0.71 7.37
CA SER A 43 -11.84 1.96 7.46
C SER A 43 -13.32 1.76 7.75
N CYS A 44 -13.94 0.64 7.39
CA CYS A 44 -15.40 0.47 7.56
C CYS A 44 -15.82 -0.87 8.16
N GLY A 45 -14.86 -1.74 8.49
CA GLY A 45 -15.11 -3.03 9.11
C GLY A 45 -15.77 -4.08 8.22
N THR A 46 -16.14 -3.77 6.96
CA THR A 46 -16.77 -4.77 6.08
C THR A 46 -15.87 -5.99 5.92
N LYS A 47 -16.47 -7.18 5.89
CA LYS A 47 -15.79 -8.44 5.57
C LYS A 47 -16.11 -8.95 4.16
N THR A 48 -16.93 -8.20 3.43
CA THR A 48 -17.30 -8.49 2.04
C THR A 48 -17.03 -7.26 1.19
N ALA A 49 -16.28 -7.44 0.11
CA ALA A 49 -15.97 -6.40 -0.86
C ALA A 49 -15.88 -7.00 -2.26
N PHE A 50 -16.09 -6.17 -3.28
CA PHE A 50 -15.89 -6.59 -4.66
C PHE A 50 -14.39 -6.79 -4.95
N ALA A 51 -13.55 -5.90 -4.43
CA ALA A 51 -12.11 -6.02 -4.51
C ALA A 51 -11.45 -5.58 -3.20
N TRP A 52 -10.31 -6.21 -2.91
CA TRP A 52 -9.48 -5.94 -1.74
C TRP A 52 -8.16 -5.29 -2.15
N HIS A 53 -7.77 -4.27 -1.40
CA HIS A 53 -6.54 -3.52 -1.60
C HIS A 53 -5.71 -3.46 -0.33
N ALA A 54 -4.41 -3.21 -0.51
CA ALA A 54 -3.52 -2.76 0.55
C ALA A 54 -3.54 -1.23 0.58
N GLY A 55 -4.41 -0.67 1.41
CA GLY A 55 -4.63 0.76 1.54
C GLY A 55 -3.57 1.43 2.41
N HIS A 56 -3.01 2.54 1.91
CA HIS A 56 -2.01 3.35 2.63
C HIS A 56 -2.69 4.48 3.43
N TYR A 57 -2.49 4.55 4.75
CA TYR A 57 -3.01 5.65 5.57
C TYR A 57 -2.41 7.00 5.16
N ARG A 58 -1.08 7.05 5.06
CA ARG A 58 -0.34 8.14 4.42
C ARG A 58 0.10 7.68 3.04
N SER A 59 -0.39 8.38 2.01
CA SER A 59 -0.12 8.02 0.62
C SER A 59 1.38 7.98 0.33
N THR A 60 1.79 7.12 -0.62
CA THR A 60 3.21 6.99 -1.00
C THR A 60 3.79 8.24 -1.67
N ALA A 61 2.93 9.13 -2.16
CA ALA A 61 3.30 10.44 -2.67
C ALA A 61 3.59 11.44 -1.54
N ALA A 62 2.76 11.45 -0.49
CA ALA A 62 2.91 12.36 0.64
C ALA A 62 3.96 11.90 1.67
N ALA A 63 4.12 10.59 1.85
CA ALA A 63 5.01 10.00 2.85
C ALA A 63 5.75 8.78 2.29
N GLY A 64 6.63 9.00 1.30
CA GLY A 64 7.39 7.93 0.66
C GLY A 64 8.27 7.10 1.62
N HIS A 65 8.71 7.68 2.73
CA HIS A 65 9.47 6.98 3.77
C HIS A 65 8.64 5.93 4.54
N LEU A 66 7.31 6.02 4.51
CA LEU A 66 6.38 5.04 5.11
C LEU A 66 5.87 4.00 4.11
N ARG A 67 6.37 4.01 2.87
CA ARG A 67 5.82 3.20 1.75
C ARG A 67 5.74 1.71 2.06
N PHE A 68 6.71 1.19 2.83
CA PHE A 68 6.84 -0.23 3.15
C PHE A 68 6.65 -0.51 4.64
N THR A 69 6.18 0.47 5.42
CA THR A 69 5.94 0.32 6.85
C THR A 69 4.60 -0.37 7.05
N ARG A 70 4.57 -1.55 7.67
CA ARG A 70 3.32 -2.32 7.88
C ARG A 70 2.26 -1.56 8.67
N PHE A 71 2.64 -0.72 9.62
CA PHE A 71 1.71 0.18 10.35
C PHE A 71 1.03 1.25 9.49
N ASN A 72 1.44 1.41 8.22
CA ASN A 72 0.85 2.34 7.28
C ASN A 72 0.03 1.62 6.19
N ILE A 73 -0.04 0.28 6.19
CA ILE A 73 -0.61 -0.53 5.10
C ILE A 73 -1.56 -1.58 5.69
N HIS A 74 -2.84 -1.49 5.37
CA HIS A 74 -3.86 -2.40 5.87
C HIS A 74 -4.88 -2.76 4.79
N LEU A 75 -5.62 -3.84 5.01
CA LEU A 75 -6.69 -4.31 4.16
C LEU A 75 -7.78 -3.25 4.03
N GLN A 76 -8.15 -2.92 2.81
CA GLN A 76 -9.16 -1.92 2.53
C GLN A 76 -10.03 -2.34 1.35
N CYS A 77 -11.35 -2.18 1.47
CA CYS A 77 -12.26 -2.43 0.37
C CYS A 77 -12.13 -1.36 -0.73
N ASP A 78 -12.55 -1.71 -1.94
CA ASP A 78 -12.63 -0.81 -3.09
C ASP A 78 -13.41 0.48 -2.78
N VAL A 79 -14.52 0.38 -2.04
CA VAL A 79 -15.32 1.55 -1.69
C VAL A 79 -14.55 2.57 -0.86
N CYS A 80 -13.85 2.12 0.18
CA CYS A 80 -13.09 3.03 1.03
C CYS A 80 -11.81 3.52 0.35
N ASN A 81 -11.07 2.62 -0.29
CA ASN A 81 -9.78 2.94 -0.87
C ASN A 81 -9.89 3.82 -2.13
N VAL A 82 -10.80 3.47 -3.03
CA VAL A 82 -10.91 4.11 -4.35
C VAL A 82 -11.91 5.27 -4.34
N TYR A 83 -13.14 5.03 -3.88
CA TYR A 83 -14.23 6.01 -4.03
C TYR A 83 -14.31 7.03 -2.88
N LYS A 84 -13.79 6.69 -1.69
CA LYS A 84 -13.78 7.60 -0.52
C LYS A 84 -12.39 8.13 -0.18
N SER A 85 -11.48 8.13 -1.16
CA SER A 85 -10.11 8.67 -1.00
C SER A 85 -9.38 8.11 0.22
N GLY A 86 -9.46 6.79 0.44
CA GLY A 86 -8.83 6.11 1.57
C GLY A 86 -9.64 6.16 2.87
N ASN A 87 -10.80 6.84 2.90
CA ASN A 87 -11.68 6.98 4.07
C ASN A 87 -10.89 7.29 5.35
N ILE A 88 -10.03 8.32 5.26
CA ILE A 88 -8.91 8.58 6.18
C ILE A 88 -9.36 8.83 7.62
N GLU A 89 -10.51 9.45 7.84
CA GLU A 89 -11.03 9.69 9.19
C GLU A 89 -11.33 8.38 9.91
N ALA A 90 -12.08 7.49 9.27
CA ALA A 90 -12.40 6.18 9.84
C ALA A 90 -11.16 5.26 9.91
N TYR A 91 -10.27 5.34 8.92
CA TYR A 91 -8.95 4.69 8.98
C TYR A 91 -8.18 5.14 10.22
N ARG A 92 -8.14 6.45 10.50
CA ARG A 92 -7.44 7.01 11.67
C ARG A 92 -8.03 6.47 12.98
N THR A 93 -9.35 6.42 13.10
CA THR A 93 -10.01 5.85 14.28
C THR A 93 -9.57 4.41 14.51
N ALA A 94 -9.58 3.58 13.46
CA ALA A 94 -9.15 2.18 13.57
C ALA A 94 -7.66 2.02 13.90
N LEU A 95 -6.80 2.94 13.46
CA LEU A 95 -5.38 2.93 13.86
C LEU A 95 -5.21 3.15 15.36
N VAL A 96 -5.95 4.11 15.93
CA VAL A 96 -5.91 4.37 17.38
C VAL A 96 -6.43 3.16 18.14
N GLU A 97 -7.50 2.53 17.67
CA GLU A 97 -8.03 1.30 18.28
C GLU A 97 -7.02 0.15 18.24
N ARG A 98 -6.28 0.00 17.13
CA ARG A 98 -5.35 -1.12 16.93
C ARG A 98 -3.99 -0.92 17.62
N TYR A 99 -3.51 0.32 17.70
CA TYR A 99 -2.13 0.60 18.11
C TYR A 99 -1.98 1.56 19.30
N GLY A 100 -3.07 2.17 19.77
CA GLY A 100 -3.06 3.21 20.83
C GLY A 100 -2.87 4.62 20.29
#